data_AF-A0A7X7UNS8-F1
#
_entry.id   AF-A0A7X7UNS8-F1
#
_cell.length_a   1.000
_cell.length_b   1.000
_cell.length_c   1.000
_cell.angle_alpha   90.00
_cell.angle_beta   90.00
_cell.angle_gamma   90.00
#
_symmetry.space_group_name_H-M   'P 1'
#
loop_
_entity.id
_entity.type
_entity.pdbx_description
1 polymer ?
#
loop_
_entity_poly.entity_id
_entity_poly.type
_entity_poly.pdbx_seq_one_letter_code
_entity_poly.pdbx_strand_id
1 'polypeptide(L)'
;MQELRHSIDSASPSTQLSMATPAVNWSNTFHFPELVQICDFFMIMTYDYYWNLSQTAGPVAPLYPMESGYPYGVVRTIQYYLNQGVPKNKVLLGIPYYGRTWPVQSPSAPSNTRGAGSAVTYRSVKSNSSIFNEQTRRYNSASRATYYAYEANGWNHCFIDEQADLQHKYDVVNAYSLRGIGIWALGYDYGFSELWQLIGEAFGSDGSMSCSDSLFDAGGPAYLSPSFSHKPLMISPAGGSPLHISFPELSLSDSRLDVFEGCDTTRPPLISLFYENAGFNFFTDSTQIYLIPRATGPNPKADYCITWRCPSAGTTNVDNNEWISVFPCPATHQLNIAFPEYFPAKTLKVNLINSAGIIVFTVEENPSGKITTLNLPHWLSPGIYLLRAQVSDKFFSSKIVISR
;
A
#
# COMPACT_ATOMS: atom_id res chain seq x y z
N MET A 1 26.73 26.16 5.41
CA MET A 1 26.27 25.41 4.22
C MET A 1 26.80 26.00 2.91
N GLN A 2 26.60 27.30 2.64
CA GLN A 2 27.13 27.95 1.42
C GLN A 2 28.65 27.83 1.29
N GLU A 3 29.40 28.11 2.36
CA GLU A 3 30.87 27.96 2.39
C GLU A 3 31.31 26.52 2.10
N LEU A 4 30.58 25.53 2.61
CA LEU A 4 30.85 24.11 2.35
C LEU A 4 30.63 23.78 0.88
N ARG A 5 29.51 24.21 0.28
CA ARG A 5 29.24 24.02 -1.15
C ARG A 5 30.34 24.66 -2.01
N HIS A 6 30.71 25.91 -1.72
CA HIS A 6 31.79 26.60 -2.42
C HIS A 6 33.14 25.88 -2.32
N SER A 7 33.46 25.36 -1.13
CA SER A 7 34.70 24.60 -0.91
C SER A 7 34.69 23.28 -1.69
N ILE A 8 33.56 22.56 -1.71
CA ILE A 8 33.41 21.33 -2.48
C ILE A 8 33.48 21.63 -3.97
N ASP A 9 32.80 22.65 -4.47
CA ASP A 9 32.83 23.04 -5.89
C ASP A 9 34.24 23.37 -6.37
N SER A 10 35.03 24.02 -5.52
CA SER A 10 36.42 24.39 -5.84
C SER A 10 37.36 23.18 -5.85
N ALA A 11 37.15 22.21 -4.96
CA ALA A 11 38.04 21.05 -4.80
C ALA A 11 37.64 19.85 -5.69
N SER A 12 36.34 19.59 -5.84
CA SER A 12 35.78 18.45 -6.55
C SER A 12 34.33 18.75 -6.98
N PRO A 13 34.13 19.40 -8.15
CA PRO A 13 32.81 19.82 -8.63
C PRO A 13 31.78 18.68 -8.78
N SER A 14 32.24 17.44 -8.96
CA SER A 14 31.36 16.27 -9.09
C SER A 14 30.85 15.72 -7.75
N THR A 15 31.35 16.23 -6.62
CA THR A 15 30.98 15.74 -5.30
C THR A 15 29.60 16.26 -4.89
N GLN A 16 28.73 15.32 -4.50
CA GLN A 16 27.41 15.62 -3.98
C GLN A 16 27.47 16.08 -2.53
N LEU A 17 26.65 17.08 -2.21
CA LEU A 17 26.39 17.57 -0.87
C LEU A 17 24.94 17.30 -0.51
N SER A 18 24.72 16.51 0.55
CA SER A 18 23.39 16.19 1.05
C SER A 18 23.26 16.54 2.53
N MET A 19 22.01 16.52 3.01
CA MET A 19 21.69 16.78 4.41
C MET A 19 20.65 15.80 4.92
N ALA A 20 20.87 15.23 6.11
CA ALA A 20 19.81 14.56 6.86
C ALA A 20 18.98 15.63 7.59
N THR A 21 17.69 15.74 7.28
CA THR A 21 16.81 16.80 7.81
C THR A 21 15.69 16.20 8.66
N PRO A 22 15.13 16.93 9.64
CA PRO A 22 14.16 16.35 10.57
C PRO A 22 12.82 16.04 9.90
N ALA A 23 12.09 15.04 10.40
CA ALA A 23 10.70 14.78 10.01
C ALA A 23 9.80 16.02 10.14
N VAL A 24 10.05 16.84 11.18
CA VAL A 24 9.29 18.04 11.49
C VAL A 24 10.25 19.17 11.85
N ASN A 25 10.08 20.32 11.20
CA ASN A 25 10.89 21.52 11.45
C ASN A 25 10.34 22.34 12.63
N TRP A 26 10.31 21.73 13.83
CA TRP A 26 9.65 22.27 15.03
C TRP A 26 10.04 23.71 15.38
N SER A 27 11.33 24.00 15.28
CA SER A 27 11.90 25.30 15.65
C SER A 27 12.04 26.26 14.47
N ASN A 28 11.48 25.91 13.30
CA ASN A 28 11.63 26.66 12.06
C ASN A 28 13.10 26.98 11.71
N THR A 29 14.02 26.07 12.05
CA THR A 29 15.48 26.27 11.92
C THR A 29 15.93 26.14 10.46
N PHE A 30 15.25 25.31 9.67
CA PHE A 30 15.65 25.01 8.29
C PHE A 30 14.86 25.86 7.28
N HIS A 31 15.55 26.75 6.56
CA HIS A 31 14.97 27.54 5.47
C HIS A 31 15.19 26.83 4.12
N PHE A 32 14.26 25.94 3.75
CA PHE A 32 14.40 25.07 2.58
C PHE A 32 14.56 25.79 1.23
N PRO A 33 13.89 26.92 0.94
CA PRO A 33 14.10 27.62 -0.34
C PRO A 33 15.57 27.97 -0.62
N GLU A 34 16.33 28.31 0.42
CA GLU A 34 17.77 28.57 0.30
C GLU A 34 18.59 27.28 0.26
N LEU A 35 18.27 26.32 1.13
CA LEU A 35 19.01 25.05 1.21
C LEU A 35 18.91 24.25 -0.10
N VAL A 36 17.79 24.31 -0.81
CA VAL A 36 17.57 23.62 -2.09
C VAL A 36 18.54 24.06 -3.17
N GLN A 37 19.03 25.31 -3.12
CA GLN A 37 20.05 25.82 -4.04
C GLN A 37 21.44 25.28 -3.75
N ILE A 38 21.67 24.77 -2.53
CA ILE A 38 22.98 24.36 -2.02
C ILE A 38 23.13 22.84 -2.06
N CYS A 39 22.12 22.11 -1.61
CA CYS A 39 22.17 20.65 -1.48
C CYS A 39 21.71 19.95 -2.76
N ASP A 40 22.38 18.86 -3.12
CA ASP A 40 21.98 17.96 -4.21
C ASP A 40 20.72 17.18 -3.86
N PHE A 41 20.59 16.75 -2.61
CA PHE A 41 19.40 16.10 -2.08
C PHE A 41 19.33 16.15 -0.54
N PHE A 42 18.14 15.86 0.00
CA PHE A 42 17.85 15.77 1.42
C PHE A 42 17.40 14.36 1.75
N MET A 43 17.99 13.76 2.79
CA MET A 43 17.46 12.56 3.42
C MET A 43 16.57 12.99 4.59
N ILE A 44 15.26 12.99 4.38
CA ILE A 44 14.34 13.40 5.42
C ILE A 44 14.23 12.24 6.42
N MET A 45 14.61 12.46 7.67
CA MET A 45 14.52 11.48 8.76
C MET A 45 13.05 11.31 9.17
N THR A 46 12.23 10.71 8.32
CA THR A 46 10.79 10.46 8.50
C THR A 46 10.53 9.35 9.53
N TYR A 47 11.11 9.50 10.70
CA TYR A 47 11.04 8.63 11.86
C TYR A 47 11.24 9.43 13.16
N ASP A 48 11.12 8.75 14.30
CA ASP A 48 11.06 9.35 15.65
C ASP A 48 9.91 10.35 15.84
N TYR A 49 8.78 10.15 15.16
CA TYR A 49 7.54 10.88 15.48
C TYR A 49 7.07 10.52 16.89
N TYR A 50 7.11 9.24 17.23
CA TYR A 50 6.95 8.74 18.60
C TYR A 50 8.32 8.30 19.12
N TRP A 51 8.81 8.93 20.18
CA TRP A 51 10.17 8.81 20.70
C TRP A 51 10.16 8.35 22.17
N ASN A 52 11.33 8.18 22.80
CA ASN A 52 11.40 7.50 24.11
C ASN A 52 10.56 8.17 25.21
N LEU A 53 10.36 9.49 25.18
CA LEU A 53 9.55 10.20 26.19
C LEU A 53 8.13 10.56 25.71
N SER A 54 7.65 9.97 24.61
CA SER A 54 6.26 10.16 24.18
C SER A 54 5.28 9.69 25.26
N GLN A 55 4.26 10.52 25.54
CA GLN A 55 3.19 10.20 26.51
C GLN A 55 2.22 9.14 25.99
N THR A 56 2.09 9.02 24.67
CA THR A 56 1.36 7.94 23.99
C THR A 56 2.38 7.03 23.31
N ALA A 57 2.22 5.71 23.44
CA ALA A 57 2.99 4.75 22.64
C ALA A 57 2.48 4.77 21.20
N GLY A 58 3.39 4.86 20.23
CA GLY A 58 3.00 4.95 18.82
C GLY A 58 4.10 4.54 17.86
N PRO A 59 3.78 4.45 16.56
CA PRO A 59 4.74 4.03 15.56
C PRO A 59 5.86 5.05 15.38
N VAL A 60 7.11 4.56 15.32
CA VAL A 60 8.29 5.42 15.13
C VAL A 60 8.20 6.19 13.80
N ALA A 61 7.65 5.58 12.76
CA ALA A 61 7.42 6.18 11.45
C ALA A 61 5.98 5.87 10.95
N PRO A 62 4.95 6.53 11.47
CA PRO A 62 3.57 6.36 10.99
C PRO A 62 3.46 6.80 9.52
N LEU A 63 2.81 6.03 8.63
CA LEU A 63 2.57 6.53 7.27
C LEU A 63 1.65 7.77 7.32
N TYR A 64 0.59 7.64 8.11
CA TYR A 64 -0.38 8.69 8.43
C TYR A 64 -0.48 8.87 9.94
N PRO A 65 -1.05 9.97 10.44
CA PRO A 65 -1.14 10.18 11.88
C PRO A 65 -2.01 9.12 12.58
N MET A 66 -1.56 8.67 13.75
CA MET A 66 -2.29 7.68 14.56
C MET A 66 -3.47 8.30 15.32
N GLU A 67 -3.36 9.56 15.73
CA GLU A 67 -4.32 10.26 16.58
C GLU A 67 -4.50 11.72 16.15
N SER A 68 -5.70 12.27 16.37
CA SER A 68 -6.04 13.63 15.94
C SER A 68 -5.24 14.72 16.65
N GLY A 69 -4.92 14.51 17.93
CA GLY A 69 -4.13 15.45 18.74
C GLY A 69 -2.64 15.49 18.40
N TYR A 70 -2.14 14.53 17.62
CA TYR A 70 -0.75 14.45 17.21
C TYR A 70 -0.65 14.14 15.71
N PRO A 71 -0.92 15.14 14.85
CA PRO A 71 -1.28 14.88 13.46
C PRO A 71 -0.03 14.77 12.57
N TYR A 72 0.95 13.95 12.97
CA TYR A 72 2.22 13.76 12.27
C TYR A 72 2.34 12.36 11.66
N GLY A 73 2.91 12.31 10.46
CA GLY A 73 3.18 11.08 9.71
C GLY A 73 4.00 11.36 8.46
N VAL A 74 4.47 10.30 7.82
CA VAL A 74 5.36 10.36 6.66
C VAL A 74 4.77 11.19 5.51
N VAL A 75 3.51 10.94 5.13
CA VAL A 75 2.90 11.64 3.98
C VAL A 75 2.78 13.14 4.24
N ARG A 76 2.45 13.54 5.47
CA ARG A 76 2.41 14.94 5.87
C ARG A 76 3.77 15.60 5.81
N THR A 77 4.82 14.90 6.23
CA THR A 77 6.20 15.40 6.11
C THR A 77 6.60 15.57 4.64
N ILE A 78 6.31 14.60 3.77
CA ILE A 78 6.58 14.72 2.33
C ILE A 78 5.91 15.98 1.77
N GLN A 79 4.61 16.15 2.03
CA GLN A 79 3.87 17.31 1.54
C GLN A 79 4.43 18.64 2.08
N TYR A 80 4.83 18.69 3.36
CA TYR A 80 5.48 19.87 3.93
C TYR A 80 6.73 20.25 3.12
N TYR A 81 7.65 19.31 2.89
CA TYR A 81 8.88 19.60 2.13
C TYR A 81 8.60 20.03 0.69
N LEU A 82 7.65 19.37 0.01
CA LEU A 82 7.27 19.75 -1.35
C LEU A 82 6.62 21.14 -1.40
N ASN A 83 5.85 21.52 -0.37
CA ASN A 83 5.25 22.84 -0.23
C ASN A 83 6.28 23.93 0.13
N GLN A 84 7.37 23.56 0.80
CA GLN A 84 8.52 24.45 1.02
C GLN A 84 9.42 24.61 -0.23
N GLY A 85 9.02 24.03 -1.38
CA GLY A 85 9.73 24.19 -2.64
C GLY A 85 10.84 23.18 -2.89
N VAL A 86 10.97 22.14 -2.04
CA VAL A 86 11.94 21.06 -2.28
C VAL A 86 11.50 20.23 -3.49
N PRO A 87 12.33 20.10 -4.54
CA PRO A 87 11.99 19.30 -5.71
C PRO A 87 11.90 17.80 -5.36
N LYS A 88 10.93 17.07 -5.94
CA LYS A 88 10.71 15.63 -5.67
C LYS A 88 11.98 14.78 -5.90
N ASN A 89 12.74 15.09 -6.95
CA ASN A 89 14.00 14.42 -7.30
C ASN A 89 15.18 14.74 -6.38
N LYS A 90 14.98 15.63 -5.39
CA LYS A 90 15.94 15.94 -4.30
C LYS A 90 15.50 15.34 -2.95
N VAL A 91 14.40 14.60 -2.87
CA VAL A 91 13.89 14.02 -1.61
C VAL A 91 14.20 12.53 -1.54
N LEU A 92 15.02 12.12 -0.58
CA LEU A 92 15.11 10.73 -0.12
C LEU A 92 14.28 10.56 1.15
N LEU A 93 13.42 9.55 1.17
CA LEU A 93 12.62 9.21 2.32
C LEU A 93 13.42 8.35 3.32
N GLY A 94 13.59 8.83 4.55
CA GLY A 94 14.28 8.10 5.61
C GLY A 94 13.42 6.98 6.21
N ILE A 95 13.92 5.76 6.17
CA ILE A 95 13.23 4.55 6.62
C ILE A 95 13.95 3.98 7.85
N PRO A 96 13.26 3.84 9.00
CA PRO A 96 13.87 3.22 10.17
C PRO A 96 13.74 1.70 10.11
N TYR A 97 14.86 0.98 10.19
CA TYR A 97 14.87 -0.47 10.47
C TYR A 97 14.89 -0.75 11.97
N TYR A 98 14.24 0.11 12.73
CA TYR A 98 14.07 -0.01 14.17
C TYR A 98 12.69 0.50 14.56
N GLY A 99 12.29 0.08 15.74
CA GLY A 99 11.05 0.41 16.38
C GLY A 99 11.29 0.75 17.84
N ARG A 100 10.21 0.80 18.61
CA ARG A 100 10.28 1.09 20.04
C ARG A 100 9.25 0.28 20.81
N THR A 101 9.63 -0.14 22.00
CA THR A 101 8.75 -0.78 22.97
C THR A 101 8.47 0.19 24.11
N TRP A 102 7.20 0.41 24.43
CA TRP A 102 6.78 1.16 25.61
C TRP A 102 5.98 0.28 26.56
N PRO A 103 6.16 0.42 27.89
CA PRO A 103 5.16 -0.04 28.84
C PRO A 103 3.94 0.87 28.74
N VAL A 104 2.74 0.30 28.63
CA VAL A 104 1.48 1.03 28.36
C VAL A 104 0.39 0.68 29.36
N GLN A 105 -0.65 1.51 29.44
CA GLN A 105 -1.78 1.32 30.34
C GLN A 105 -2.84 0.35 29.78
N SER A 106 -2.91 0.19 28.45
CA SER A 106 -3.94 -0.61 27.75
C SER A 106 -3.34 -1.48 26.65
N PRO A 107 -3.94 -2.64 26.34
CA PRO A 107 -3.51 -3.52 25.25
C PRO A 107 -3.76 -2.94 23.85
N SER A 108 -4.63 -1.94 23.70
CA SER A 108 -4.99 -1.36 22.41
C SER A 108 -4.32 0.00 22.20
N ALA A 109 -3.74 0.22 21.02
CA ALA A 109 -3.23 1.52 20.60
C ALA A 109 -4.37 2.43 20.07
N PRO A 110 -4.32 3.76 20.32
CA PRO A 110 -3.31 4.47 21.10
C PRO A 110 -3.42 4.17 22.60
N SER A 111 -2.29 4.16 23.30
CA SER A 111 -2.26 3.96 24.76
C SER A 111 -1.23 4.85 25.43
N ASN A 112 -1.61 5.41 26.59
CA ASN A 112 -0.69 6.18 27.42
C ASN A 112 0.45 5.30 27.93
N THR A 113 1.65 5.84 27.91
CA THR A 113 2.86 5.19 28.40
C THR A 113 2.89 5.24 29.93
N ARG A 114 3.43 4.17 30.54
CA ARG A 114 3.74 4.10 31.98
C ARG A 114 5.19 4.49 32.26
N GLY A 115 5.99 4.71 31.22
CA GLY A 115 7.43 4.98 31.31
C GLY A 115 8.06 5.15 29.94
N ALA A 116 9.38 5.36 29.93
CA ALA A 116 10.11 5.63 28.70
C ALA A 116 10.16 4.41 27.75
N GLY A 117 10.09 4.69 26.45
CA GLY A 117 10.22 3.68 25.40
C GLY A 117 11.68 3.30 25.15
N SER A 118 11.92 2.02 24.89
CA SER A 118 13.23 1.47 24.53
C SER A 118 13.29 1.18 23.03
N ALA A 119 14.37 1.59 22.37
CA ALA A 119 14.58 1.28 20.96
C ALA A 119 14.87 -0.22 20.76
N VAL A 120 14.30 -0.79 19.71
CA VAL A 120 14.51 -2.19 19.31
C VAL A 120 14.79 -2.23 17.81
N THR A 121 15.78 -3.02 17.38
CA THR A 121 16.06 -3.18 15.94
C THR A 121 15.11 -4.19 15.32
N TYR A 122 14.87 -4.11 14.01
CA TYR A 122 14.06 -5.08 13.27
C TYR A 122 14.47 -6.52 13.57
N ARG A 123 15.76 -6.83 13.49
CA ARG A 123 16.36 -8.12 13.82
C ARG A 123 16.05 -8.56 15.24
N SER A 124 16.18 -7.65 16.22
CA SER A 124 15.95 -8.00 17.63
C SER A 124 14.52 -8.38 17.91
N VAL A 125 13.55 -7.72 17.24
CA VAL A 125 12.13 -8.07 17.35
C VAL A 125 11.87 -9.39 16.64
N LYS A 126 12.27 -9.52 15.37
CA LYS A 126 12.03 -10.73 14.55
C LYS A 126 12.67 -12.00 15.12
N SER A 127 13.79 -11.88 15.83
CA SER A 127 14.47 -13.02 16.48
C SER A 127 13.92 -13.36 17.86
N ASN A 128 12.99 -12.56 18.39
CA ASN A 128 12.44 -12.72 19.73
C ASN A 128 10.98 -13.17 19.66
N SER A 129 10.74 -14.48 19.80
CA SER A 129 9.40 -15.08 19.75
C SER A 129 8.47 -14.65 20.89
N SER A 130 8.99 -14.04 21.96
CA SER A 130 8.15 -13.44 23.01
C SER A 130 7.55 -12.09 22.57
N ILE A 131 8.11 -11.45 21.55
CA ILE A 131 7.58 -10.22 20.96
C ILE A 131 6.94 -10.53 19.59
N PHE A 132 7.71 -11.09 18.66
CA PHE A 132 7.26 -11.42 17.30
C PHE A 132 6.35 -12.66 17.33
N ASN A 133 5.07 -12.41 17.58
CA ASN A 133 4.06 -13.42 17.83
C ASN A 133 2.70 -12.98 17.24
N GLU A 134 2.15 -13.78 16.33
CA GLU A 134 0.89 -13.49 15.61
C GLU A 134 -0.32 -13.29 16.53
N GLN A 135 -0.40 -13.98 17.68
CA GLN A 135 -1.50 -13.80 18.63
C GLN A 135 -1.49 -12.40 19.27
N THR A 136 -0.30 -11.80 19.39
CA THR A 136 -0.08 -10.45 19.94
C THR A 136 0.06 -9.38 18.87
N ARG A 137 0.24 -9.78 17.60
CA ARG A 137 0.35 -8.88 16.45
C ARG A 137 -0.97 -8.12 16.25
N ARG A 138 -0.86 -6.81 16.07
CA ARG A 138 -1.97 -5.88 15.86
C ARG A 138 -1.57 -4.90 14.78
N TYR A 139 -2.58 -4.32 14.13
CA TYR A 139 -2.40 -3.32 13.09
C TYR A 139 -3.25 -2.10 13.43
N ASN A 140 -2.63 -0.93 13.44
CA ASN A 140 -3.35 0.33 13.57
C ASN A 140 -3.68 0.86 12.17
N SER A 141 -4.95 0.76 11.78
CA SER A 141 -5.41 1.15 10.44
C SER A 141 -5.24 2.64 10.14
N ALA A 142 -5.39 3.50 11.16
CA ALA A 142 -5.24 4.95 11.00
C ALA A 142 -3.82 5.34 10.59
N SER A 143 -2.79 4.80 11.27
CA SER A 143 -1.38 5.10 10.98
C SER A 143 -0.72 4.20 9.96
N ARG A 144 -1.39 3.09 9.60
CA ARG A 144 -0.86 1.98 8.80
C ARG A 144 0.45 1.43 9.36
N ALA A 145 0.41 1.09 10.65
CA ALA A 145 1.57 0.56 11.36
C ALA A 145 1.24 -0.70 12.14
N THR A 146 2.14 -1.68 12.06
CA THR A 146 2.09 -2.90 12.86
C THR A 146 2.68 -2.66 14.26
N TYR A 147 2.09 -3.33 15.25
CA TYR A 147 2.64 -3.38 16.61
C TYR A 147 2.30 -4.69 17.30
N TYR A 148 3.06 -5.02 18.33
CA TYR A 148 2.83 -6.18 19.18
C TYR A 148 2.35 -5.72 20.55
N ALA A 149 1.20 -6.23 21.00
CA ALA A 149 0.63 -5.96 22.30
C ALA A 149 0.72 -7.19 23.20
N TYR A 150 1.60 -7.15 24.19
CA TYR A 150 1.90 -8.29 25.05
C TYR A 150 2.08 -7.88 26.52
N GLU A 151 1.87 -8.84 27.42
CA GLU A 151 2.10 -8.64 28.85
C GLU A 151 3.51 -9.07 29.26
N ALA A 152 4.26 -8.14 29.84
CA ALA A 152 5.53 -8.36 30.51
C ALA A 152 5.70 -7.26 31.57
N ASN A 153 5.43 -7.58 32.84
CA ASN A 153 5.30 -6.59 33.93
C ASN A 153 4.21 -5.54 33.62
N GLY A 154 3.04 -6.03 33.21
CA GLY A 154 1.93 -5.27 32.65
C GLY A 154 2.01 -5.14 31.13
N TRP A 155 1.08 -4.39 30.53
CA TRP A 155 1.01 -4.24 29.08
C TRP A 155 2.21 -3.49 28.49
N ASN A 156 2.65 -3.94 27.33
CA ASN A 156 3.65 -3.31 26.48
C ASN A 156 3.16 -3.25 25.03
N HIS A 157 3.53 -2.17 24.34
CA HIS A 157 3.39 -2.05 22.88
C HIS A 157 4.78 -1.97 22.26
N CYS A 158 5.09 -2.89 21.35
CA CYS A 158 6.27 -2.83 20.50
C CYS A 158 5.87 -2.48 19.07
N PHE A 159 6.09 -1.23 18.67
CA PHE A 159 5.88 -0.79 17.29
C PHE A 159 7.16 -1.04 16.49
N ILE A 160 7.02 -1.71 15.34
CA ILE A 160 8.11 -1.98 14.39
C ILE A 160 7.49 -2.06 13.00
N ASP A 161 8.12 -1.42 12.01
CA ASP A 161 7.67 -1.56 10.62
C ASP A 161 7.96 -2.97 10.10
N GLU A 162 6.93 -3.64 9.60
CA GLU A 162 7.08 -4.88 8.87
C GLU A 162 7.14 -4.67 7.35
N GLN A 163 7.37 -5.75 6.59
CA GLN A 163 7.44 -5.70 5.13
C GLN A 163 6.21 -5.02 4.51
N ALA A 164 5.00 -5.34 4.99
CA ALA A 164 3.77 -4.72 4.50
C ALA A 164 3.69 -3.21 4.81
N ASP A 165 4.12 -2.79 6.01
CA ASP A 165 4.12 -1.38 6.40
C ASP A 165 5.12 -0.58 5.55
N LEU A 166 6.29 -1.17 5.27
CA LEU A 166 7.31 -0.59 4.41
C LEU A 166 6.87 -0.52 2.95
N GLN A 167 6.12 -1.52 2.45
CA GLN A 167 5.57 -1.49 1.09
C GLN A 167 4.71 -0.23 0.89
N HIS A 168 3.83 0.10 1.83
CA HIS A 168 3.01 1.30 1.74
C HIS A 168 3.85 2.60 1.68
N LYS A 169 4.98 2.64 2.40
CA LYS A 169 5.92 3.77 2.33
C LYS A 169 6.61 3.84 0.98
N TYR A 170 7.00 2.70 0.42
CA TYR A 170 7.66 2.63 -0.89
C TYR A 170 6.68 2.98 -2.02
N ASP A 171 5.43 2.56 -1.91
CA ASP A 171 4.35 2.95 -2.82
C ASP A 171 4.14 4.47 -2.80
N VAL A 172 4.24 5.12 -1.63
CA VAL A 172 4.22 6.59 -1.52
C VAL A 172 5.46 7.25 -2.16
N VAL A 173 6.66 6.68 -1.99
CA VAL A 173 7.89 7.17 -2.66
C VAL A 173 7.70 7.16 -4.18
N ASN A 174 7.18 6.06 -4.72
CA ASN A 174 6.89 5.91 -6.14
C ASN A 174 5.77 6.85 -6.59
N ALA A 175 4.71 6.99 -5.79
CA ALA A 175 3.56 7.82 -6.13
C ALA A 175 3.89 9.31 -6.21
N TYR A 176 4.72 9.82 -5.30
CA TYR A 176 5.24 11.19 -5.37
C TYR A 176 6.44 11.33 -6.32
N SER A 177 6.90 10.25 -6.94
CA SER A 177 8.14 10.16 -7.73
C SER A 177 9.34 10.82 -7.01
N LEU A 178 9.53 10.46 -5.75
CA LEU A 178 10.66 10.93 -4.96
C LEU A 178 11.98 10.31 -5.47
N ARG A 179 13.12 10.84 -5.00
CA ARG A 179 14.46 10.35 -5.40
C ARG A 179 14.71 8.89 -5.00
N GLY A 180 14.04 8.41 -3.96
CA GLY A 180 14.21 7.07 -3.40
C GLY A 180 14.15 7.10 -1.87
N ILE A 181 14.84 6.14 -1.24
CA ILE A 181 14.90 5.98 0.21
C ILE A 181 16.32 6.10 0.76
N GLY A 182 16.43 6.39 2.05
CA GLY A 182 17.63 6.19 2.87
C GLY A 182 17.29 5.38 4.11
N ILE A 183 18.20 4.52 4.59
CA ILE A 183 17.88 3.55 5.66
C ILE A 183 18.66 3.89 6.94
N TRP A 184 17.97 3.88 8.08
CA TRP A 184 18.57 3.97 9.41
C TRP A 184 18.27 2.71 10.24
N ALA A 185 19.22 1.83 10.53
CA ALA A 185 20.56 1.79 9.94
C ALA A 185 20.82 0.42 9.35
N LEU A 186 21.73 0.41 8.38
CA LEU A 186 22.20 -0.81 7.73
C LEU A 186 22.62 -1.84 8.80
N GLY A 187 22.13 -3.07 8.68
CA GLY A 187 22.45 -4.16 9.61
C GLY A 187 21.48 -4.32 10.78
N TYR A 188 20.54 -3.39 10.98
CA TYR A 188 19.43 -3.59 11.94
C TYR A 188 18.47 -4.70 11.52
N ASP A 189 18.53 -5.12 10.26
CA ASP A 189 17.82 -6.19 9.59
C ASP A 189 18.68 -7.45 9.39
N TYR A 190 19.93 -7.47 9.87
CA TYR A 190 20.88 -8.56 9.58
C TYR A 190 20.29 -9.95 9.85
N GLY A 191 20.31 -10.80 8.81
CA GLY A 191 19.72 -12.14 8.82
C GLY A 191 18.30 -12.23 8.24
N PHE A 192 17.72 -11.10 7.83
CA PHE A 192 16.37 -11.01 7.28
C PHE A 192 16.41 -10.33 5.91
N SER A 193 16.39 -11.13 4.84
CA SER A 193 16.55 -10.62 3.46
C SER A 193 15.27 -10.01 2.89
N GLU A 194 14.11 -10.21 3.52
CA GLU A 194 12.82 -9.74 3.02
C GLU A 194 12.77 -8.21 2.83
N LEU A 195 13.50 -7.45 3.65
CA LEU A 195 13.54 -5.99 3.52
C LEU A 195 14.35 -5.54 2.28
N TRP A 196 15.40 -6.28 1.94
CA TRP A 196 16.18 -6.05 0.71
C TRP A 196 15.43 -6.50 -0.54
N GLN A 197 14.73 -7.63 -0.46
CA GLN A 197 13.85 -8.10 -1.53
C GLN A 197 12.78 -7.06 -1.84
N LEU A 198 12.14 -6.52 -0.79
CA LEU A 198 11.15 -5.45 -0.93
C LEU A 198 11.72 -4.19 -1.60
N ILE A 199 12.97 -3.80 -1.29
CA ILE A 199 13.64 -2.69 -1.99
C ILE A 199 13.81 -3.01 -3.48
N GLY A 200 14.23 -4.23 -3.82
CA GLY A 200 14.34 -4.69 -5.20
C GLY A 200 13.01 -4.69 -5.93
N GLU A 201 11.94 -5.15 -5.28
CA GLU A 201 10.57 -5.17 -5.80
C GLU A 201 9.99 -3.76 -6.00
N ALA A 202 10.32 -2.81 -5.12
CA ALA A 202 9.80 -1.45 -5.20
C ALA A 202 10.62 -0.51 -6.11
N PHE A 203 11.93 -0.70 -6.19
CA PHE A 203 12.87 0.27 -6.80
C PHE A 203 13.89 -0.34 -7.77
N GLY A 204 13.87 -1.66 -8.01
CA GLY A 204 14.72 -2.31 -9.01
C GLY A 204 14.42 -1.88 -10.45
N SER A 205 15.09 -2.49 -11.43
CA SER A 205 14.87 -2.20 -12.86
C SER A 205 13.42 -2.36 -13.31
N ASP A 206 12.72 -3.33 -12.71
CA ASP A 206 11.29 -3.61 -12.92
C ASP A 206 10.46 -3.23 -11.68
N GLY A 207 11.06 -2.48 -10.74
CA GLY A 207 10.45 -2.12 -9.48
C GLY A 207 9.31 -1.13 -9.66
N SER A 208 8.21 -1.35 -8.94
CA SER A 208 6.99 -0.58 -9.12
C SER A 208 6.10 -0.60 -7.88
N MET A 209 4.99 0.13 -7.91
CA MET A 209 4.01 0.09 -6.82
C MET A 209 3.30 -1.27 -6.76
N SER A 210 2.74 -1.62 -5.61
CA SER A 210 1.92 -2.82 -5.45
C SER A 210 0.76 -2.86 -6.46
N CYS A 211 0.42 -4.05 -6.98
CA CYS A 211 -0.75 -4.23 -7.87
C CYS A 211 -2.05 -3.73 -7.28
N SER A 212 -2.21 -3.80 -5.96
CA SER A 212 -3.40 -3.33 -5.26
C SER A 212 -3.00 -2.68 -3.95
N ASP A 213 -3.44 -1.44 -3.74
CA ASP A 213 -3.32 -0.73 -2.47
C ASP A 213 -4.28 0.46 -2.42
N SER A 214 -4.24 1.19 -1.31
CA SER A 214 -4.88 2.47 -1.10
C SER A 214 -3.87 3.56 -0.73
N LEU A 215 -4.19 4.80 -1.08
CA LEU A 215 -3.43 5.97 -0.69
C LEU A 215 -4.39 7.08 -0.31
N PHE A 216 -4.10 7.71 0.82
CA PHE A 216 -4.85 8.84 1.35
C PHE A 216 -4.03 10.11 1.13
N ASP A 217 -4.69 11.25 1.18
CA ASP A 217 -4.00 12.52 1.35
C ASP A 217 -3.23 12.58 2.70
N ALA A 218 -2.56 13.69 3.01
CA ALA A 218 -1.75 13.77 4.23
C ALA A 218 -2.55 13.73 5.54
N GLY A 219 -3.88 13.89 5.49
CA GLY A 219 -4.75 13.73 6.64
C GLY A 219 -4.95 12.27 7.03
N GLY A 220 -4.71 11.36 6.09
CA GLY A 220 -4.84 9.93 6.28
C GLY A 220 -6.28 9.47 6.49
N PRO A 221 -6.46 8.19 6.86
CA PRO A 221 -7.79 7.59 7.13
C PRO A 221 -8.59 8.27 8.24
N ALA A 222 -7.93 9.07 9.08
CA ALA A 222 -8.56 9.82 10.17
C ALA A 222 -9.04 11.22 9.75
N TYR A 223 -8.92 11.59 8.47
CA TYR A 223 -9.36 12.88 7.89
C TYR A 223 -8.83 14.10 8.66
N LEU A 224 -7.57 14.04 9.09
CA LEU A 224 -6.97 15.12 9.84
C LEU A 224 -6.59 16.25 8.87
N SER A 225 -7.46 17.25 8.72
CA SER A 225 -7.35 18.35 7.76
C SER A 225 -5.89 18.80 7.51
N PRO A 226 -5.24 18.30 6.45
CA PRO A 226 -3.88 18.70 6.14
C PRO A 226 -3.90 20.05 5.43
N SER A 227 -2.73 20.65 5.25
CA SER A 227 -2.59 21.77 4.34
C SER A 227 -2.87 21.30 2.92
N PHE A 228 -3.71 22.01 2.19
CA PHE A 228 -4.01 21.69 0.80
C PHE A 228 -2.72 21.64 -0.04
N SER A 229 -2.62 20.61 -0.87
CA SER A 229 -1.45 20.35 -1.70
C SER A 229 -1.87 20.26 -3.16
N HIS A 230 -1.26 21.07 -4.01
CA HIS A 230 -1.41 20.99 -5.46
C HIS A 230 -0.46 19.95 -6.10
N LYS A 231 0.28 19.19 -5.28
CA LYS A 231 1.32 18.30 -5.78
C LYS A 231 0.67 17.08 -6.45
N PRO A 232 1.07 16.75 -7.69
CA PRO A 232 0.52 15.60 -8.38
C PRO A 232 0.97 14.30 -7.71
N LEU A 233 0.10 13.31 -7.77
CA LEU A 233 0.39 11.92 -7.43
C LEU A 233 0.27 11.05 -8.67
N MET A 234 1.15 10.07 -8.79
CA MET A 234 1.13 9.08 -9.86
C MET A 234 0.78 7.71 -9.27
N ILE A 235 -0.21 7.03 -9.83
CA ILE A 235 -0.47 5.62 -9.55
C ILE A 235 0.05 4.83 -10.74
N SER A 236 1.08 4.02 -10.50
CA SER A 236 1.76 3.21 -11.53
C SER A 236 2.17 1.87 -10.92
N PRO A 237 1.24 0.92 -10.77
CA PRO A 237 1.53 -0.38 -10.17
C PRO A 237 2.27 -1.34 -11.11
N ALA A 238 2.90 -2.35 -10.51
CA ALA A 238 3.47 -3.50 -11.22
C ALA A 238 2.36 -4.24 -11.98
N GLY A 239 2.69 -4.84 -13.14
CA GLY A 239 1.74 -5.63 -13.94
C GLY A 239 0.89 -4.84 -14.95
N GLY A 240 0.91 -3.51 -14.92
CA GLY A 240 0.31 -2.67 -15.96
C GLY A 240 -1.22 -2.64 -15.94
N SER A 241 -1.83 -2.57 -17.11
CA SER A 241 -3.25 -2.29 -17.31
C SER A 241 -4.06 -3.54 -17.70
N PRO A 242 -5.41 -3.55 -17.57
CA PRO A 242 -6.26 -2.45 -17.10
C PRO A 242 -6.00 -2.09 -15.62
N LEU A 243 -6.49 -0.96 -15.14
CA LEU A 243 -6.51 -0.60 -13.72
C LEU A 243 -7.96 -0.34 -13.31
N HIS A 244 -8.38 -0.91 -12.19
CA HIS A 244 -9.62 -0.52 -11.55
C HIS A 244 -9.32 0.46 -10.43
N ILE A 245 -9.83 1.67 -10.58
CA ILE A 245 -9.65 2.77 -9.65
C ILE A 245 -10.96 3.05 -8.95
N SER A 246 -10.89 3.31 -7.65
CA SER A 246 -12.03 3.77 -6.88
C SER A 246 -11.62 4.85 -5.89
N PHE A 247 -12.51 5.80 -5.68
CA PHE A 247 -12.41 6.84 -4.68
C PHE A 247 -13.47 6.59 -3.61
N PRO A 248 -13.24 5.63 -2.70
CA PRO A 248 -14.23 5.29 -1.67
C PRO A 248 -14.55 6.47 -0.75
N GLU A 249 -13.61 7.40 -0.60
CA GLU A 249 -13.71 8.53 0.30
C GLU A 249 -13.31 9.81 -0.44
N LEU A 250 -14.24 10.76 -0.51
CA LEU A 250 -14.02 12.10 -1.06
C LEU A 250 -14.70 13.13 -0.17
N SER A 251 -13.90 13.97 0.47
CA SER A 251 -14.34 15.16 1.19
C SER A 251 -13.56 16.35 0.64
N LEU A 252 -14.12 16.94 -0.43
CA LEU A 252 -13.53 18.07 -1.15
C LEU A 252 -14.33 19.33 -0.84
N SER A 253 -13.66 20.40 -0.38
CA SER A 253 -14.29 21.72 -0.20
C SER A 253 -13.39 22.77 -0.81
N ASP A 254 -13.98 23.72 -1.55
CA ASP A 254 -13.23 24.70 -2.36
C ASP A 254 -12.13 24.05 -3.22
N SER A 255 -12.32 22.79 -3.60
CA SER A 255 -11.36 22.02 -4.37
C SER A 255 -12.03 20.96 -5.25
N ARG A 256 -11.25 20.40 -6.17
CA ARG A 256 -11.59 19.22 -6.97
C ARG A 256 -10.34 18.37 -7.20
N LEU A 257 -10.52 17.11 -7.61
CA LEU A 257 -9.43 16.21 -7.98
C LEU A 257 -9.47 15.92 -9.48
N ASP A 258 -8.50 16.42 -10.22
CA ASP A 258 -8.37 16.16 -11.66
C ASP A 258 -7.57 14.85 -11.87
N VAL A 259 -8.15 13.90 -12.59
CA VAL A 259 -7.57 12.58 -12.89
C VAL A 259 -7.22 12.52 -14.37
N PHE A 260 -5.97 12.16 -14.69
CA PHE A 260 -5.44 12.06 -16.04
C PHE A 260 -4.97 10.65 -16.34
N GLU A 261 -5.15 10.19 -17.58
CA GLU A 261 -4.50 8.98 -18.07
C GLU A 261 -3.06 9.30 -18.51
N GLY A 262 -2.09 8.57 -17.98
CA GLY A 262 -0.68 8.82 -18.24
C GLY A 262 -0.17 10.13 -17.62
N CYS A 263 1.04 10.54 -18.02
CA CYS A 263 1.75 11.69 -17.44
C CYS A 263 1.52 13.03 -18.15
N ASP A 264 0.77 13.05 -19.27
CA ASP A 264 0.49 14.28 -20.01
C ASP A 264 -0.70 15.04 -19.40
N THR A 265 -0.37 16.00 -18.54
CA THR A 265 -1.35 16.84 -17.85
C THR A 265 -1.75 18.09 -18.66
N THR A 266 -1.33 18.18 -19.93
CA THR A 266 -1.70 19.30 -20.82
C THR A 266 -3.04 19.07 -21.51
N ARG A 267 -3.49 17.82 -21.58
CA ARG A 267 -4.80 17.42 -22.10
C ARG A 267 -5.89 17.63 -21.03
N PRO A 268 -7.18 17.69 -21.42
CA PRO A 268 -8.26 17.67 -20.44
C PRO A 268 -8.15 16.43 -19.54
N PRO A 269 -8.50 16.54 -18.24
CA PRO A 269 -8.55 15.37 -17.38
C PRO A 269 -9.57 14.36 -17.90
N LEU A 270 -9.30 13.07 -17.67
CA LEU A 270 -10.27 12.00 -17.88
C LEU A 270 -11.54 12.27 -17.07
N ILE A 271 -11.36 12.67 -15.81
CA ILE A 271 -12.44 13.09 -14.93
C ILE A 271 -11.96 14.14 -13.93
N SER A 272 -12.85 15.08 -13.61
CA SER A 272 -12.69 15.99 -12.48
C SER A 272 -13.70 15.60 -11.40
N LEU A 273 -13.21 15.22 -10.23
CA LEU A 273 -14.03 14.77 -9.12
C LEU A 273 -14.27 15.91 -8.12
N PHE A 274 -15.53 16.05 -7.73
CA PHE A 274 -16.02 16.93 -6.68
C PHE A 274 -16.55 16.10 -5.51
N TYR A 275 -17.01 16.77 -4.44
CA TYR A 275 -17.53 16.12 -3.22
C TYR A 275 -18.64 15.10 -3.52
N GLU A 276 -19.55 15.45 -4.43
CA GLU A 276 -20.67 14.62 -4.87
C GLU A 276 -20.27 13.32 -5.59
N ASN A 277 -18.99 13.15 -5.93
CA ASN A 277 -18.49 11.96 -6.60
C ASN A 277 -17.94 10.89 -5.63
N ALA A 278 -18.19 11.00 -4.32
CA ALA A 278 -17.79 9.97 -3.35
C ALA A 278 -18.27 8.57 -3.78
N GLY A 279 -17.37 7.58 -3.76
CA GLY A 279 -17.63 6.22 -4.24
C GLY A 279 -17.45 6.02 -5.75
N PHE A 280 -17.03 7.04 -6.49
CA PHE A 280 -16.77 6.94 -7.93
C PHE A 280 -15.67 5.90 -8.21
N ASN A 281 -15.90 5.07 -9.22
CA ASN A 281 -14.95 4.05 -9.67
C ASN A 281 -15.02 3.91 -11.20
N PHE A 282 -13.89 3.52 -11.79
CA PHE A 282 -13.77 3.33 -13.24
C PHE A 282 -12.65 2.33 -13.57
N PHE A 283 -12.66 1.86 -14.80
CA PHE A 283 -11.57 1.07 -15.38
C PHE A 283 -10.83 1.94 -16.40
N THR A 284 -9.51 1.79 -16.48
CA THR A 284 -8.70 2.38 -17.54
C THR A 284 -7.72 1.35 -18.08
N ASP A 285 -7.44 1.40 -19.38
CA ASP A 285 -6.39 0.60 -20.03
C ASP A 285 -5.02 1.27 -19.93
N SER A 286 -4.92 2.40 -19.24
CA SER A 286 -3.65 3.04 -18.93
C SER A 286 -2.89 2.27 -17.84
N THR A 287 -1.58 2.17 -18.01
CA THR A 287 -0.68 1.60 -16.99
C THR A 287 -0.39 2.59 -15.86
N GLN A 288 -0.73 3.86 -16.06
CA GLN A 288 -0.45 4.94 -15.12
C GLN A 288 -1.58 5.97 -15.07
N ILE A 289 -1.81 6.52 -13.89
CA ILE A 289 -2.82 7.57 -13.67
C ILE A 289 -2.20 8.67 -12.85
N TYR A 290 -2.49 9.91 -13.23
CA TYR A 290 -2.07 11.10 -12.50
C TYR A 290 -3.26 11.76 -11.82
N LEU A 291 -3.06 12.15 -10.56
CA LEU A 291 -4.06 12.85 -9.75
C LEU A 291 -3.51 14.21 -9.36
N ILE A 292 -4.29 15.27 -9.60
CA ILE A 292 -3.91 16.63 -9.26
C ILE A 292 -5.04 17.31 -8.51
N PRO A 293 -4.87 17.59 -7.20
CA PRO A 293 -5.80 18.44 -6.48
C PRO A 293 -5.74 19.87 -7.02
N ARG A 294 -6.91 20.46 -7.29
CA ARG A 294 -7.06 21.85 -7.74
C ARG A 294 -7.92 22.63 -6.76
N ALA A 295 -7.49 23.83 -6.43
CA ALA A 295 -8.33 24.78 -5.71
C ALA A 295 -9.42 25.33 -6.65
N THR A 296 -10.65 25.40 -6.16
CA THR A 296 -11.80 26.02 -6.83
C THR A 296 -12.36 27.20 -6.04
N GLY A 297 -11.90 27.40 -4.80
CA GLY A 297 -12.30 28.51 -3.92
C GLY A 297 -11.17 28.97 -3.00
N PRO A 298 -11.46 29.91 -2.07
CA PRO A 298 -10.48 30.56 -1.22
C PRO A 298 -9.90 29.67 -0.11
N ASN A 299 -10.60 28.62 0.32
CA ASN A 299 -10.17 27.75 1.42
C ASN A 299 -10.13 26.28 1.00
N PRO A 300 -9.30 25.90 0.01
CA PRO A 300 -9.31 24.56 -0.54
C PRO A 300 -8.94 23.52 0.52
N LYS A 301 -9.69 22.42 0.56
CA LYS A 301 -9.38 21.19 1.30
C LYS A 301 -9.68 20.01 0.41
N ALA A 302 -8.81 19.01 0.44
CA ALA A 302 -8.99 17.79 -0.32
C ALA A 302 -8.61 16.58 0.54
N ASP A 303 -9.59 16.07 1.27
CA ASP A 303 -9.43 14.79 1.96
C ASP A 303 -9.97 13.69 1.03
N TYR A 304 -9.12 12.74 0.66
CA TYR A 304 -9.51 11.66 -0.24
C TYR A 304 -8.76 10.37 0.06
N CYS A 305 -9.38 9.26 -0.31
CA CYS A 305 -8.75 7.96 -0.47
C CYS A 305 -8.87 7.54 -1.93
N ILE A 306 -7.75 7.21 -2.57
CA ILE A 306 -7.73 6.47 -3.82
C ILE A 306 -7.37 5.02 -3.53
N THR A 307 -8.05 4.10 -4.20
CA THR A 307 -7.70 2.68 -4.24
C THR A 307 -7.46 2.29 -5.70
N TRP A 308 -6.48 1.44 -5.92
CA TRP A 308 -6.24 0.82 -7.22
C TRP A 308 -6.11 -0.68 -7.06
N ARG A 309 -6.47 -1.39 -8.13
CA ARG A 309 -6.16 -2.81 -8.29
C ARG A 309 -5.87 -3.10 -9.76
N CYS A 310 -4.78 -3.79 -10.02
CA CYS A 310 -4.58 -4.48 -11.28
C CYS A 310 -5.63 -5.61 -11.31
N PRO A 311 -6.47 -5.70 -12.36
CA PRO A 311 -7.30 -6.85 -12.57
C PRO A 311 -6.36 -8.04 -12.70
N SER A 312 -6.41 -8.93 -11.72
CA SER A 312 -5.99 -10.29 -11.96
C SER A 312 -6.83 -10.81 -13.14
N ALA A 313 -6.29 -11.73 -13.95
CA ALA A 313 -7.10 -12.59 -14.82
C ALA A 313 -7.99 -13.57 -14.00
N GLY A 314 -8.58 -13.05 -12.93
CA GLY A 314 -9.48 -13.67 -11.99
C GLY A 314 -10.66 -12.73 -11.84
N THR A 315 -11.82 -13.22 -12.27
CA THR A 315 -13.12 -12.67 -11.89
C THR A 315 -13.12 -12.33 -10.41
N THR A 316 -13.78 -11.22 -10.04
CA THR A 316 -14.14 -10.89 -8.66
C THR A 316 -14.41 -12.16 -7.85
N ASN A 317 -13.53 -12.49 -6.90
CA ASN A 317 -13.99 -13.19 -5.71
C ASN A 317 -14.93 -12.20 -5.05
N VAL A 318 -16.21 -12.31 -5.41
CA VAL A 318 -17.23 -11.91 -4.47
C VAL A 318 -17.12 -12.99 -3.40
N ASP A 319 -16.38 -12.68 -2.33
CA ASP A 319 -16.47 -13.38 -1.06
C ASP A 319 -17.91 -13.22 -0.58
N ASN A 320 -18.78 -14.06 -1.10
CA ASN A 320 -20.09 -14.36 -0.57
C ASN A 320 -20.19 -15.88 -0.56
N ASN A 321 -19.70 -16.47 0.53
CA ASN A 321 -20.09 -17.76 1.10
C ASN A 321 -20.36 -18.93 0.13
N GLU A 322 -19.48 -19.92 0.17
CA GLU A 322 -19.79 -21.37 0.28
C GLU A 322 -20.90 -22.00 -0.61
N TRP A 323 -21.20 -21.47 -1.80
CA TRP A 323 -22.29 -22.05 -2.61
C TRP A 323 -21.89 -23.31 -3.37
N ILE A 324 -20.66 -23.44 -3.88
CA ILE A 324 -20.22 -24.62 -4.65
C ILE A 324 -18.77 -24.93 -4.30
N SER A 325 -18.45 -26.21 -4.12
CA SER A 325 -17.07 -26.67 -3.95
C SER A 325 -16.61 -27.47 -5.17
N VAL A 326 -15.38 -27.24 -5.63
CA VAL A 326 -14.81 -27.91 -6.81
C VAL A 326 -13.62 -28.76 -6.37
N PHE A 327 -13.68 -30.06 -6.67
CA PHE A 327 -12.66 -31.03 -6.30
C PHE A 327 -12.17 -31.77 -7.55
N PRO A 328 -10.94 -31.51 -8.04
CA PRO A 328 -10.36 -32.31 -9.10
C PRO A 328 -10.04 -33.72 -8.59
N CYS A 329 -10.25 -34.73 -9.44
CA CYS A 329 -9.83 -36.11 -9.22
C CYS A 329 -8.80 -36.49 -10.30
N PRO A 330 -7.50 -36.24 -10.05
CA PRO A 330 -6.45 -36.43 -11.05
C PRO A 330 -6.34 -37.88 -11.55
N ALA A 331 -6.53 -38.86 -10.67
CA ALA A 331 -6.41 -40.28 -11.00
C ALA A 331 -7.44 -40.75 -12.06
N THR A 332 -8.60 -40.10 -12.14
CA THR A 332 -9.69 -40.49 -13.06
C THR A 332 -9.96 -39.45 -14.14
N HIS A 333 -9.14 -38.40 -14.26
CA HIS A 333 -9.38 -37.26 -15.17
C HIS A 333 -10.78 -36.65 -14.99
N GLN A 334 -11.24 -36.55 -13.75
CA GLN A 334 -12.58 -36.06 -13.43
C GLN A 334 -12.52 -34.79 -12.60
N LEU A 335 -13.60 -34.02 -12.68
CA LEU A 335 -13.83 -32.85 -11.85
C LEU A 335 -15.18 -33.00 -11.15
N ASN A 336 -15.16 -33.02 -9.82
CA ASN A 336 -16.38 -33.07 -9.03
C ASN A 336 -16.79 -31.66 -8.60
N ILE A 337 -18.06 -31.35 -8.80
CA ILE A 337 -18.69 -30.10 -8.39
C ILE A 337 -19.75 -30.45 -7.35
N ALA A 338 -19.52 -30.04 -6.11
CA ALA A 338 -20.40 -30.31 -4.98
C ALA A 338 -21.28 -29.09 -4.66
N PHE A 339 -22.54 -29.39 -4.40
CA PHE A 339 -23.60 -28.42 -4.14
C PHE A 339 -24.20 -28.62 -2.73
N PRO A 340 -24.58 -27.55 -2.01
CA PRO A 340 -25.04 -27.60 -0.62
C PRO A 340 -26.43 -28.22 -0.46
N GLU A 341 -27.32 -28.07 -1.44
CA GLU A 341 -28.69 -28.62 -1.44
C GLU A 341 -28.98 -29.47 -2.69
N TYR A 342 -30.12 -30.16 -2.73
CA TYR A 342 -30.59 -30.89 -3.92
C TYR A 342 -31.02 -29.87 -4.99
N PHE A 343 -30.46 -29.95 -6.20
CA PHE A 343 -30.75 -29.03 -7.32
C PHE A 343 -31.79 -29.63 -8.27
N PRO A 344 -33.10 -29.35 -8.12
CA PRO A 344 -34.06 -29.77 -9.12
C PRO A 344 -33.91 -28.92 -10.39
N ALA A 345 -33.57 -29.58 -11.49
CA ALA A 345 -33.83 -29.14 -12.87
C ALA A 345 -33.27 -27.76 -13.30
N LYS A 346 -32.01 -27.45 -12.97
CA LYS A 346 -31.30 -26.27 -13.51
C LYS A 346 -30.06 -26.70 -14.29
N THR A 347 -29.80 -26.06 -15.43
CA THR A 347 -28.60 -26.32 -16.24
C THR A 347 -27.36 -25.68 -15.59
N LEU A 348 -26.34 -26.49 -15.38
CA LEU A 348 -24.98 -26.10 -15.00
C LEU A 348 -24.13 -26.02 -16.27
N LYS A 349 -23.67 -24.83 -16.62
CA LYS A 349 -22.70 -24.63 -17.71
C LYS A 349 -21.31 -24.42 -17.12
N VAL A 350 -20.33 -25.21 -17.52
CA VAL A 350 -18.94 -25.09 -17.07
C VAL A 350 -18.04 -24.81 -18.26
N ASN A 351 -17.20 -23.78 -18.15
CA ASN A 351 -16.13 -23.48 -19.08
C ASN A 351 -14.78 -23.65 -18.38
N LEU A 352 -13.80 -24.24 -19.06
CA LEU A 352 -12.39 -24.15 -18.68
C LEU A 352 -11.68 -23.20 -19.61
N ILE A 353 -10.97 -22.26 -19.01
CA ILE A 353 -10.24 -21.20 -19.68
C ILE A 353 -8.75 -21.42 -19.38
N ASN A 354 -7.91 -21.50 -20.40
CA ASN A 354 -6.47 -21.67 -20.20
C ASN A 354 -5.81 -20.36 -19.75
N SER A 355 -4.51 -20.41 -19.45
CA SER A 355 -3.72 -19.23 -19.04
C SER A 355 -3.66 -18.11 -20.10
N ALA A 356 -3.98 -18.40 -21.36
CA ALA A 356 -4.09 -17.42 -22.43
C ALA A 356 -5.48 -16.78 -22.56
N GLY A 357 -6.42 -17.11 -21.66
CA GLY A 357 -7.79 -16.57 -21.68
C GLY A 357 -8.73 -17.25 -22.68
N ILE A 358 -8.30 -18.35 -23.32
CA ILE A 358 -9.09 -19.07 -24.32
C ILE A 358 -9.95 -20.13 -23.62
N ILE A 359 -11.26 -20.14 -23.90
CA ILE A 359 -12.15 -21.25 -23.51
C ILE A 359 -11.70 -22.49 -24.27
N VAL A 360 -11.09 -23.42 -23.56
CA VAL A 360 -10.61 -24.68 -24.14
C VAL A 360 -11.63 -25.79 -24.02
N PHE A 361 -12.56 -25.72 -23.06
CA PHE A 361 -13.58 -26.74 -22.84
C PHE A 361 -14.87 -26.10 -22.33
N THR A 362 -16.01 -26.61 -22.81
CA THR A 362 -17.36 -26.23 -22.36
C THR A 362 -18.19 -27.49 -22.19
N VAL A 363 -18.94 -27.57 -21.09
CA VAL A 363 -19.92 -28.63 -20.84
C VAL A 363 -21.17 -28.06 -20.21
N GLU A 364 -22.33 -28.58 -20.58
CA GLU A 364 -23.62 -28.27 -19.97
C GLU A 364 -24.22 -29.56 -19.40
N GLU A 365 -24.48 -29.56 -18.10
CA GLU A 365 -25.05 -30.71 -17.38
C GLU A 365 -26.31 -30.28 -16.64
N ASN A 366 -27.22 -31.22 -16.39
CA ASN A 366 -28.35 -31.02 -15.50
C ASN A 366 -28.09 -31.81 -14.21
N PRO A 367 -27.61 -31.16 -13.12
CA PRO A 367 -27.35 -31.83 -11.86
C PRO A 367 -28.62 -32.52 -11.34
N SER A 368 -28.51 -33.80 -11.00
CA SER A 368 -29.62 -34.59 -10.42
C SER A 368 -29.36 -34.97 -8.96
N GLY A 369 -28.32 -34.41 -8.34
CA GLY A 369 -27.90 -34.71 -6.97
C GLY A 369 -26.91 -33.68 -6.40
N LYS A 370 -26.34 -33.98 -5.23
CA LYS A 370 -25.40 -33.08 -4.52
C LYS A 370 -24.03 -32.96 -5.17
N ILE A 371 -23.66 -33.89 -6.06
CA ILE A 371 -22.37 -33.88 -6.76
C ILE A 371 -22.63 -34.11 -8.24
N THR A 372 -22.06 -33.25 -9.07
CA THR A 372 -21.96 -33.44 -10.52
C THR A 372 -20.51 -33.75 -10.87
N THR A 373 -20.28 -34.88 -11.51
CA THR A 373 -18.96 -35.30 -11.98
C THR A 373 -18.83 -35.00 -13.46
N LEU A 374 -17.83 -34.20 -13.82
CA LEU A 374 -17.49 -33.88 -15.19
C LEU A 374 -16.25 -34.67 -15.62
N ASN A 375 -16.33 -35.35 -16.75
CA ASN A 375 -15.15 -35.98 -17.34
C ASN A 375 -14.36 -34.93 -18.12
N LEU A 376 -13.10 -34.72 -17.73
CA LEU A 376 -12.21 -33.80 -18.43
C LEU A 376 -11.66 -34.46 -19.69
N PRO A 377 -11.64 -33.75 -20.83
CA PRO A 377 -11.07 -34.31 -22.04
C PRO A 377 -9.58 -34.66 -21.90
N HIS A 378 -9.18 -35.83 -22.37
CA HIS A 378 -7.79 -36.30 -22.32
C HIS A 378 -6.80 -35.40 -23.09
N TRP A 379 -7.28 -34.58 -24.02
CA TRP A 379 -6.45 -33.65 -24.79
C TRP A 379 -6.14 -32.34 -24.06
N LEU A 380 -6.72 -32.08 -22.88
CA LEU A 380 -6.31 -30.94 -22.07
C LEU A 380 -4.84 -31.12 -21.65
N SER A 381 -4.06 -30.06 -21.86
CA SER A 381 -2.64 -30.06 -21.48
C SER A 381 -2.51 -29.88 -19.97
N PRO A 382 -1.46 -30.42 -19.31
CA PRO A 382 -1.17 -30.08 -17.94
C PRO A 382 -1.00 -28.57 -17.77
N GLY A 383 -1.58 -27.98 -16.72
CA GLY A 383 -1.51 -26.54 -16.51
C GLY A 383 -2.56 -26.00 -15.56
N ILE A 384 -2.53 -24.68 -15.41
CA ILE A 384 -3.50 -23.91 -14.63
C ILE A 384 -4.66 -23.51 -15.54
N TYR A 385 -5.88 -23.77 -15.10
CA TYR A 385 -7.10 -23.37 -15.79
C TYR A 385 -7.99 -22.57 -14.84
N LEU A 386 -8.69 -21.59 -15.39
CA LEU A 386 -9.82 -20.94 -14.72
C LEU A 386 -11.09 -21.69 -15.10
N LEU A 387 -11.73 -22.28 -14.11
CA LEU A 387 -13.08 -22.81 -14.25
C LEU A 387 -14.08 -21.68 -14.06
N ARG A 388 -15.05 -21.56 -14.97
CA ARG A 388 -16.23 -20.71 -14.82
C ARG A 388 -17.48 -21.57 -14.92
N ALA A 389 -18.17 -21.74 -13.79
CA ALA A 389 -19.48 -22.37 -13.72
C ALA A 389 -20.58 -21.30 -13.75
N GLN A 390 -21.66 -21.58 -14.48
CA GLN A 390 -22.87 -20.78 -14.51
C GLN A 390 -24.05 -21.67 -14.11
N VAL A 391 -24.84 -21.22 -13.15
CA VAL A 391 -26.07 -21.87 -12.70
C VAL A 391 -27.16 -20.81 -12.69
N SER A 392 -28.11 -20.92 -13.62
CA SER A 392 -29.10 -19.86 -13.87
C SER A 392 -28.43 -18.50 -14.16
N ASP A 393 -28.69 -17.50 -13.32
CA ASP A 393 -28.17 -16.12 -13.36
C ASP A 393 -26.87 -15.95 -12.56
N LYS A 394 -26.40 -16.99 -11.86
CA LYS A 394 -25.22 -16.93 -11.00
C LYS A 394 -23.99 -17.49 -11.71
N PHE A 395 -22.86 -16.83 -11.49
CA PHE A 395 -21.56 -17.28 -11.95
C PHE A 395 -20.67 -17.60 -10.76
N PHE A 396 -19.89 -18.67 -10.90
CA PHE A 396 -18.88 -19.10 -9.96
C PHE A 396 -17.58 -19.34 -10.73
N SER A 397 -16.46 -18.92 -10.15
CA SER A 397 -15.15 -19.17 -10.74
C SER A 397 -14.22 -19.82 -9.73
N SER A 398 -13.36 -20.72 -10.20
CA SER A 398 -12.32 -21.32 -9.37
C SER A 398 -11.07 -21.62 -10.20
N LYS A 399 -9.90 -21.51 -9.57
CA LYS A 399 -8.64 -21.94 -10.16
C LYS A 399 -8.49 -23.45 -9.97
N ILE A 400 -8.26 -24.17 -11.06
CA ILE A 400 -7.96 -25.60 -11.01
C ILE A 400 -6.59 -25.87 -11.65
N VAL A 401 -5.91 -26.90 -11.15
CA VAL A 401 -4.66 -27.41 -11.72
C VAL A 401 -4.96 -28.78 -12.32
N ILE A 402 -4.68 -28.94 -13.60
CA ILE A 402 -4.70 -30.24 -14.27
C ILE A 402 -3.25 -30.71 -14.31
N SER A 403 -2.94 -31.76 -13.55
CA SER A 403 -1.68 -32.50 -13.64
C SER A 403 -1.95 -33.84 -14.31
N ARG A 404 -1.04 -34.31 -15.16
CA ARG A 404 -1.06 -35.68 -15.68
C ARG A 404 -0.23 -36.59 -14.79
#